data_AF-A0A931BNH7-F1
#
_entry.id   AF-A0A931BNH7-F1
#
_cell.length_a   1.000
_cell.length_b   1.000
_cell.length_c   1.000
_cell.angle_alpha   90.00
_cell.angle_beta   90.00
_cell.angle_gamma   90.00
#
_symmetry.space_group_name_H-M   'P 1'
#
loop_
_entity.id
_entity.type
_entity.pdbx_description
1 polymer ?
#
loop_
_entity_poly.entity_id
_entity_poly.type
_entity_poly.pdbx_seq_one_letter_code
_entity_poly.pdbx_strand_id
1 'polypeptide(L)'
;MRGLTFGIDKITGSDGNDDFIASGDEIGSEDVIDGGAGIDTLHLVGQGFFNLHSLKTLKNIEIIKGTSVEADFSGQMIVIGAHQIGGIMTIAGGAHANDTLQLRGREFDLTGKTISGIEHILMFDNNASVTTASKDVALAMDGFFSQHDHVIWTGGNFSDAEIAQLFQQGVDKITDARNTPFENFAPVVTGLNGDRGTTTSAAPTVFLDANRNATVSSDEVEGGHGVVSVIKVAVIGGSDARDQLGIQMGDGVTITDGMKAGSKVFVDAIEVGAIARDAEASFFIVLGDNSVKGDVNLVQKLIHALTYTNLDQNRAVGEERQVKITVTDSGGRNTDSIVTIVQGNESPTQLSLSHSTVREAEKTGTVVGDLSAVDPNSGDAFTYAILDDAGGRFGIKDNKLVVADGLKLDYEQAKSHTIKVQVKDKAGATFEKTFTINVTDVDPENIVGSAGDDQFVGGIGKDSFNGGAGNDTLSGGLGNDTLTGGAGKDVFVFDTKLNAKANLDKIVDFNVKDDTIWLDNAIFKKLGKKGSPTSPAKLDKKFFTIGDKAKDKDDYIVYDNKKGVLYYDADGSGAGKAVAFATLPKKLKMTAADFMVI
;
A
#
# COMPACT_ATOMS: atom_id res chain seq x y z
N MET A 1 19.26 -50.74 42.22
CA MET A 1 18.42 -49.84 41.42
C MET A 1 18.46 -48.44 42.01
N ARG A 2 19.14 -47.51 41.32
CA ARG A 2 19.15 -46.08 41.65
C ARG A 2 18.23 -45.36 40.67
N GLY A 3 17.27 -44.60 41.17
CA GLY A 3 16.27 -43.92 40.33
C GLY A 3 16.57 -42.44 40.17
N LEU A 4 16.17 -41.85 39.04
CA LEU A 4 15.90 -40.41 38.97
C LEU A 4 14.67 -40.08 39.84
N THR A 5 14.56 -38.81 40.23
CA THR A 5 13.44 -38.24 40.97
C THR A 5 13.06 -36.89 40.36
N PHE A 6 11.93 -36.31 40.76
CA PHE A 6 11.62 -34.94 40.35
C PHE A 6 12.66 -33.94 40.87
N GLY A 7 13.48 -33.38 39.98
CA GLY A 7 14.47 -32.37 40.34
C GLY A 7 15.72 -32.41 39.49
N ILE A 8 16.86 -32.03 40.09
CA ILE A 8 18.18 -32.19 39.48
C ILE A 8 18.87 -33.36 40.18
N ASP A 9 19.18 -34.40 39.42
CA ASP A 9 19.80 -35.62 39.90
C ASP A 9 21.26 -35.75 39.45
N LYS A 10 22.06 -36.35 40.33
CA LYS A 10 23.44 -36.75 40.02
C LYS A 10 23.67 -38.15 40.57
N ILE A 11 23.56 -39.14 39.69
CA ILE A 11 23.71 -40.54 40.05
C ILE A 11 24.95 -41.12 39.39
N THR A 12 25.78 -41.77 40.21
CA THR A 12 27.01 -42.44 39.78
C THR A 12 27.01 -43.86 40.29
N GLY A 13 27.20 -44.85 39.42
CA GLY A 13 27.29 -46.26 39.79
C GLY A 13 28.62 -46.62 40.45
N SER A 14 28.83 -47.91 40.61
CA SER A 14 29.96 -48.54 41.27
C SER A 14 30.98 -49.08 40.25
N ASP A 15 31.90 -49.93 40.69
CA ASP A 15 32.87 -50.59 39.81
C ASP A 15 32.33 -51.92 39.22
N GLY A 16 31.06 -52.26 39.47
CA GLY A 16 30.40 -53.43 38.90
C GLY A 16 29.04 -53.07 38.30
N ASN A 17 28.36 -54.05 37.71
CA ASN A 17 27.11 -53.83 37.00
C ASN A 17 26.02 -53.22 37.91
N ASP A 18 25.58 -52.02 37.55
CA ASP A 18 24.54 -51.27 38.21
C ASP A 18 23.25 -51.20 37.37
N ASP A 19 22.12 -51.19 38.08
CA ASP A 19 20.81 -50.92 37.50
C ASP A 19 20.35 -49.51 37.89
N PHE A 20 19.97 -48.74 36.88
CA PHE A 20 19.37 -47.41 36.99
C PHE A 20 17.91 -47.45 36.54
N ILE A 21 17.09 -46.58 37.10
CA ILE A 21 15.68 -46.44 36.71
C ILE A 21 15.39 -44.98 36.37
N ALA A 22 14.68 -44.74 35.27
CA ALA A 22 14.17 -43.42 34.93
C ALA A 22 12.72 -43.53 34.43
N SER A 23 11.83 -42.69 34.94
CA SER A 23 10.54 -42.44 34.30
C SER A 23 10.61 -41.20 33.40
N GLY A 24 9.74 -41.11 32.39
CA GLY A 24 9.78 -40.02 31.41
C GLY A 24 9.68 -38.63 32.01
N ASP A 25 8.82 -38.46 33.03
CA ASP A 25 8.59 -37.18 33.72
C ASP A 25 9.72 -36.75 34.67
N GLU A 26 10.64 -37.67 34.99
CA GLU A 26 11.77 -37.44 35.89
C GLU A 26 13.07 -37.11 35.13
N ILE A 27 13.10 -37.27 33.80
CA ILE A 27 14.29 -36.95 33.00
C ILE A 27 14.36 -35.45 32.73
N GLY A 28 15.29 -34.77 33.39
CA GLY A 28 15.57 -33.34 33.27
C GLY A 28 16.90 -33.02 32.58
N SER A 29 17.01 -31.78 32.07
CA SER A 29 18.17 -31.36 31.29
C SER A 29 19.46 -31.12 32.09
N GLU A 30 19.36 -31.07 33.42
CA GLU A 30 20.50 -30.91 34.31
C GLU A 30 20.96 -32.23 34.94
N ASP A 31 20.27 -33.33 34.63
CA ASP A 31 20.53 -34.62 35.26
C ASP A 31 21.77 -35.29 34.70
N VAL A 32 22.47 -35.97 35.60
CA VAL A 32 23.72 -36.68 35.33
C VAL A 32 23.56 -38.14 35.72
N ILE A 33 23.68 -39.02 34.73
CA ILE A 33 23.78 -40.47 34.90
C ILE A 33 25.18 -40.93 34.44
N ASP A 34 25.89 -41.57 35.34
CA ASP A 34 27.19 -42.20 35.11
C ASP A 34 27.17 -43.62 35.65
N GLY A 35 27.20 -44.65 34.81
CA GLY A 35 27.17 -46.03 35.29
C GLY A 35 28.41 -46.46 36.05
N GLY A 36 29.55 -45.82 35.82
CA GLY A 36 30.82 -46.20 36.43
C GLY A 36 31.55 -47.25 35.59
N ALA A 37 32.05 -48.31 36.23
CA ALA A 37 32.66 -49.43 35.53
C ALA A 37 31.76 -50.65 35.62
N GLY A 38 31.65 -51.42 34.54
CA GLY A 38 30.77 -52.57 34.50
C GLY A 38 30.01 -52.65 33.18
N ILE A 39 28.94 -53.43 33.18
CA ILE A 39 27.89 -53.39 32.16
C ILE A 39 26.63 -52.90 32.86
N ASP A 40 26.33 -51.62 32.66
CA ASP A 40 25.31 -50.90 33.39
C ASP A 40 24.03 -50.78 32.57
N THR A 41 22.90 -50.93 33.26
CA THR A 41 21.57 -50.95 32.63
C THR A 41 20.72 -49.79 33.10
N LEU A 42 20.21 -49.00 32.16
CA LEU A 42 19.15 -48.01 32.38
C LEU A 42 17.79 -48.60 32.00
N HIS A 43 16.95 -48.80 33.01
CA HIS A 43 15.56 -49.25 32.85
C HIS A 43 14.64 -48.02 32.75
N LEU A 44 13.96 -47.92 31.61
CA LEU A 44 12.96 -46.89 31.35
C LEU A 44 11.60 -47.44 31.79
N VAL A 45 11.05 -46.86 32.86
CA VAL A 45 9.82 -47.35 33.50
C VAL A 45 8.69 -46.35 33.34
N GLY A 46 7.46 -46.87 33.31
CA GLY A 46 6.27 -46.05 33.09
C GLY A 46 5.96 -45.85 31.61
N GLN A 47 5.04 -44.93 31.35
CA GLN A 47 4.50 -44.67 30.01
C GLN A 47 5.23 -43.50 29.35
N GLY A 48 5.25 -43.49 28.01
CA GLY A 48 5.47 -42.26 27.26
C GLY A 48 6.89 -42.05 26.71
N PHE A 49 7.39 -40.84 26.94
CA PHE A 49 8.50 -40.21 26.21
C PHE A 49 9.74 -40.08 27.11
N PHE A 50 10.84 -40.71 26.71
CA PHE A 50 12.09 -40.77 27.47
C PHE A 50 13.17 -39.97 26.74
N ASN A 51 13.31 -38.70 27.09
CA ASN A 51 14.23 -37.78 26.40
C ASN A 51 15.66 -37.86 26.94
N LEU A 52 16.36 -38.96 26.70
CA LEU A 52 17.74 -39.13 27.14
C LEU A 52 18.69 -38.11 26.50
N HIS A 53 18.37 -37.63 25.29
CA HIS A 53 19.08 -36.55 24.63
C HIS A 53 19.13 -35.25 25.45
N SER A 54 18.14 -35.01 26.31
CA SER A 54 18.13 -33.80 27.15
C SER A 54 19.10 -33.85 28.33
N LEU A 55 19.50 -35.05 28.78
CA LEU A 55 20.37 -35.23 29.94
C LEU A 55 21.67 -34.44 29.79
N LYS A 56 22.09 -33.80 30.88
CA LYS A 56 23.40 -33.14 30.94
C LYS A 56 24.53 -34.13 30.71
N THR A 57 24.37 -35.34 31.21
CA THR A 57 25.35 -36.41 31.05
C THR A 57 24.66 -37.76 31.08
N LEU A 58 24.91 -38.57 30.06
CA LEU A 58 24.65 -40.01 30.02
C LEU A 58 25.94 -40.68 29.60
N LYS A 59 26.65 -41.33 30.53
CA LYS A 59 27.93 -41.99 30.26
C LYS A 59 28.05 -43.32 30.99
N ASN A 60 28.86 -44.21 30.44
CA ASN A 60 29.08 -45.56 30.96
C ASN A 60 27.75 -46.30 31.19
N ILE A 61 26.84 -46.23 30.23
CA ILE A 61 25.61 -47.04 30.24
C ILE A 61 25.65 -47.86 28.96
N GLU A 62 25.69 -49.19 29.12
CA GLU A 62 25.84 -50.11 27.99
C GLU A 62 24.49 -50.64 27.51
N ILE A 63 23.47 -50.64 28.38
CA ILE A 63 22.17 -51.23 28.09
C ILE A 63 21.05 -50.24 28.43
N ILE A 64 20.18 -49.95 27.46
CA ILE A 64 18.92 -49.24 27.67
C ILE A 64 17.77 -50.23 27.45
N LYS A 65 16.84 -50.31 28.40
CA LYS A 65 15.67 -51.20 28.32
C LYS A 65 14.38 -50.43 28.55
N GLY A 66 13.47 -50.52 27.60
CA GLY A 66 12.08 -50.12 27.76
C GLY A 66 11.33 -50.96 28.79
N THR A 67 10.11 -50.55 29.10
CA THR A 67 9.28 -51.22 30.13
C THR A 67 8.69 -52.53 29.59
N SER A 68 8.63 -53.56 30.44
CA SER A 68 7.97 -54.83 30.12
C SER A 68 6.50 -54.90 30.59
N VAL A 69 5.95 -53.80 31.11
CA VAL A 69 4.62 -53.77 31.75
C VAL A 69 3.55 -53.33 30.75
N GLU A 70 2.72 -54.27 30.29
CA GLU A 70 1.61 -54.12 29.31
C GLU A 70 0.38 -53.34 29.83
N ALA A 71 0.55 -52.19 30.50
CA ALA A 71 -0.58 -51.50 31.13
C ALA A 71 -1.43 -50.59 30.20
N ASP A 72 -0.96 -50.22 29.01
CA ASP A 72 -1.81 -49.60 27.97
C ASP A 72 -1.30 -49.79 26.51
N PHE A 73 -2.07 -49.26 25.56
CA PHE A 73 -1.94 -49.41 24.10
C PHE A 73 -0.99 -48.38 23.42
N SER A 74 -0.23 -47.57 24.15
CA SER A 74 0.67 -46.56 23.57
C SER A 74 2.14 -46.99 23.56
N GLY A 75 2.80 -46.91 22.40
CA GLY A 75 4.23 -47.23 22.26
C GLY A 75 5.12 -46.23 23.00
N GLN A 76 6.32 -46.67 23.40
CA GLN A 76 7.34 -45.87 24.06
C GLN A 76 8.21 -45.11 23.04
N MET A 77 8.62 -43.89 23.38
CA MET A 77 9.59 -43.14 22.57
C MET A 77 10.88 -42.91 23.35
N ILE A 78 11.99 -43.45 22.86
CA ILE A 78 13.33 -43.25 23.42
C ILE A 78 14.05 -42.24 22.54
N VAL A 79 14.47 -41.08 23.08
CA VAL A 79 15.23 -40.08 22.33
C VAL A 79 16.70 -40.12 22.72
N ILE A 80 17.59 -40.33 21.74
CA ILE A 80 19.03 -40.42 21.99
C ILE A 80 19.84 -39.53 21.05
N GLY A 81 20.87 -38.91 21.60
CA GLY A 81 21.82 -38.10 20.87
C GLY A 81 22.95 -38.91 20.20
N ALA A 82 23.45 -38.44 19.06
CA ALA A 82 24.63 -39.01 18.38
C ALA A 82 25.85 -39.15 19.32
N HIS A 83 26.06 -38.17 20.20
CA HIS A 83 27.16 -38.17 21.16
C HIS A 83 26.99 -39.20 22.31
N GLN A 84 25.78 -39.71 22.52
CA GLN A 84 25.45 -40.65 23.60
C GLN A 84 25.54 -42.11 23.13
N ILE A 85 25.43 -42.37 21.82
CA ILE A 85 25.33 -43.73 21.29
C ILE A 85 26.62 -44.55 21.45
N GLY A 86 27.78 -43.90 21.55
CA GLY A 86 29.09 -44.54 21.46
C GLY A 86 29.31 -45.70 22.46
N GLY A 87 28.94 -45.50 23.73
CA GLY A 87 29.10 -46.50 24.80
C GLY A 87 27.97 -47.54 24.89
N ILE A 88 26.83 -47.30 24.24
CA ILE A 88 25.66 -48.17 24.36
C ILE A 88 25.81 -49.37 23.44
N MET A 89 25.62 -50.57 23.97
CA MET A 89 25.66 -51.84 23.24
C MET A 89 24.27 -52.33 22.87
N THR A 90 23.28 -52.12 23.74
CA THR A 90 21.90 -52.61 23.53
C THR A 90 20.88 -51.51 23.80
N ILE A 91 19.94 -51.35 22.88
CA ILE A 91 18.71 -50.57 23.09
C ILE A 91 17.56 -51.52 22.80
N ALA A 92 16.88 -51.92 23.87
CA ALA A 92 15.64 -52.66 23.75
C ALA A 92 14.46 -51.70 23.99
N GLY A 93 13.49 -51.70 23.09
CA GLY A 93 12.17 -51.17 23.38
C GLY A 93 11.48 -51.94 24.52
N GLY A 94 10.27 -51.54 24.81
CA GLY A 94 9.41 -52.21 25.76
C GLY A 94 8.69 -53.43 25.17
N ALA A 95 7.66 -53.89 25.88
CA ALA A 95 6.80 -54.98 25.42
C ALA A 95 5.68 -54.52 24.46
N HIS A 96 5.65 -53.23 24.08
CA HIS A 96 4.55 -52.64 23.34
C HIS A 96 4.79 -52.66 21.83
N ALA A 97 3.70 -52.69 21.06
CA ALA A 97 3.76 -52.34 19.64
C ALA A 97 3.96 -50.82 19.49
N ASN A 98 4.62 -50.38 18.40
CA ASN A 98 4.93 -49.00 18.06
C ASN A 98 6.01 -48.31 18.91
N ASP A 99 6.85 -49.08 19.60
CA ASP A 99 8.02 -48.52 20.28
C ASP A 99 8.96 -47.87 19.25
N THR A 100 9.40 -46.65 19.56
CA THR A 100 10.12 -45.78 18.63
C THR A 100 11.44 -45.34 19.23
N LEU A 101 12.51 -45.37 18.43
CA LEU A 101 13.80 -44.79 18.76
C LEU A 101 14.01 -43.52 17.95
N GLN A 102 14.03 -42.37 18.60
CA GLN A 102 14.31 -41.09 17.94
C GLN A 102 15.79 -40.75 18.06
N LEU A 103 16.45 -40.56 16.92
CA LEU A 103 17.84 -40.18 16.80
C LEU A 103 17.96 -38.66 16.63
N ARG A 104 18.75 -38.01 17.51
CA ARG A 104 19.04 -36.56 17.48
C ARG A 104 20.53 -36.29 17.24
N GLY A 105 20.88 -35.72 16.09
CA GLY A 105 22.24 -35.48 15.63
C GLY A 105 22.47 -35.87 14.18
N ARG A 106 23.74 -35.87 13.75
CA ARG A 106 24.11 -36.07 12.35
C ARG A 106 24.66 -37.44 12.02
N GLU A 107 25.55 -38.01 12.84
CA GLU A 107 26.21 -39.28 12.51
C GLU A 107 25.94 -40.30 13.60
N PHE A 108 25.41 -41.46 13.21
CA PHE A 108 25.13 -42.58 14.10
C PHE A 108 25.77 -43.84 13.54
N ASP A 109 26.62 -44.47 14.34
CA ASP A 109 27.10 -45.82 14.05
C ASP A 109 26.42 -46.81 14.99
N LEU A 110 25.49 -47.59 14.43
CA LEU A 110 24.79 -48.68 15.11
C LEU A 110 25.44 -50.04 14.82
N THR A 111 26.60 -50.07 14.16
CA THR A 111 27.32 -51.31 13.86
C THR A 111 27.70 -52.04 15.16
N GLY A 112 27.35 -53.32 15.24
CA GLY A 112 27.60 -54.16 16.42
C GLY A 112 26.68 -53.88 17.62
N LYS A 113 25.72 -52.96 17.52
CA LYS A 113 24.71 -52.71 18.57
C LYS A 113 23.49 -53.62 18.37
N THR A 114 22.87 -54.01 19.47
CA THR A 114 21.62 -54.78 19.46
C THR A 114 20.46 -53.80 19.65
N ILE A 115 19.63 -53.65 18.62
CA ILE A 115 18.37 -52.90 18.68
C ILE A 115 17.23 -53.91 18.52
N SER A 116 16.32 -53.96 19.49
CA SER A 116 15.24 -54.95 19.51
C SER A 116 13.96 -54.35 20.08
N GLY A 117 12.79 -54.80 19.61
CA GLY A 117 11.52 -54.28 20.10
C GLY A 117 11.31 -52.80 19.75
N ILE A 118 11.94 -52.30 18.69
CA ILE A 118 11.72 -50.96 18.15
C ILE A 118 11.13 -51.14 16.75
N GLU A 119 9.99 -50.51 16.50
CA GLU A 119 9.26 -50.58 15.23
C GLU A 119 9.73 -49.51 14.25
N HIS A 120 9.95 -48.28 14.76
CA HIS A 120 10.44 -47.15 13.97
C HIS A 120 11.67 -46.51 14.59
N ILE A 121 12.65 -46.18 13.75
CA ILE A 121 13.86 -45.44 14.12
C ILE A 121 13.83 -44.10 13.39
N LEU A 122 13.36 -43.06 14.09
CA LEU A 122 13.19 -41.73 13.52
C LEU A 122 14.53 -41.00 13.45
N MET A 123 14.98 -40.69 12.25
CA MET A 123 15.99 -39.67 11.99
C MET A 123 15.29 -38.32 12.06
N PHE A 124 15.58 -37.52 13.09
CA PHE A 124 14.79 -36.32 13.36
C PHE A 124 15.45 -35.02 12.88
N ASP A 125 16.77 -35.01 12.73
CA ASP A 125 17.53 -33.83 12.33
C ASP A 125 18.01 -33.98 10.88
N ASN A 126 17.90 -32.92 10.08
CA ASN A 126 18.36 -32.93 8.68
C ASN A 126 19.83 -33.33 8.55
N ASN A 127 20.15 -34.07 7.49
CA ASN A 127 21.46 -34.64 7.20
C ASN A 127 21.89 -35.70 8.23
N ALA A 128 20.94 -36.42 8.83
CA ALA A 128 21.24 -37.57 9.66
C ALA A 128 21.77 -38.71 8.79
N SER A 129 22.84 -39.36 9.23
CA SER A 129 23.45 -40.52 8.57
C SER A 129 23.57 -41.64 9.59
N VAL A 130 22.98 -42.79 9.27
CA VAL A 130 22.93 -43.94 10.16
C VAL A 130 23.55 -45.14 9.48
N THR A 131 24.63 -45.65 10.08
CA THR A 131 25.29 -46.88 9.64
C THR A 131 24.86 -48.05 10.50
N THR A 132 24.51 -49.17 9.89
CA THR A 132 24.17 -50.41 10.60
C THR A 132 24.58 -51.65 9.80
N ALA A 133 24.87 -52.74 10.50
CA ALA A 133 25.05 -54.06 9.90
C ALA A 133 23.74 -54.88 9.87
N SER A 134 22.73 -54.49 10.66
CA SER A 134 21.45 -55.22 10.78
C SER A 134 20.45 -54.73 9.74
N LYS A 135 19.89 -55.67 8.97
CA LYS A 135 18.86 -55.37 7.96
C LYS A 135 17.58 -54.86 8.61
N ASP A 136 17.13 -55.50 9.68
CA ASP A 136 15.89 -55.12 10.37
C ASP A 136 15.99 -53.71 10.93
N VAL A 137 17.15 -53.35 11.50
CA VAL A 137 17.43 -51.98 11.96
C VAL A 137 17.43 -51.00 10.80
N ALA A 138 18.06 -51.37 9.67
CA ALA A 138 18.07 -50.49 8.50
C ALA A 138 16.67 -50.25 7.93
N LEU A 139 15.82 -51.29 7.88
CA LEU A 139 14.44 -51.22 7.39
C LEU A 139 13.50 -50.47 8.34
N ALA A 140 13.83 -50.40 9.63
CA ALA A 140 13.07 -49.61 10.61
C ALA A 140 13.37 -48.09 10.53
N MET A 141 14.35 -47.66 9.73
CA MET A 141 14.73 -46.23 9.61
C MET A 141 13.63 -45.41 8.95
N ASP A 142 13.32 -44.26 9.55
CA ASP A 142 12.30 -43.34 9.08
C ASP A 142 12.87 -41.92 9.08
N GLY A 143 12.89 -41.29 7.90
CA GLY A 143 13.38 -39.93 7.67
C GLY A 143 12.28 -38.93 7.38
N PHE A 144 11.00 -39.28 7.59
CA PHE A 144 9.85 -38.45 7.18
C PHE A 144 9.87 -37.02 7.77
N PHE A 145 10.49 -36.84 8.93
CA PHE A 145 10.57 -35.55 9.64
C PHE A 145 11.82 -34.72 9.32
N SER A 146 12.73 -35.23 8.50
CA SER A 146 14.02 -34.62 8.20
C SER A 146 14.26 -34.52 6.69
N GLN A 147 15.43 -34.03 6.30
CA GLN A 147 15.82 -33.84 4.89
C GLN A 147 17.31 -34.14 4.74
N HIS A 148 17.67 -34.71 3.60
CA HIS A 148 19.00 -35.16 3.22
C HIS A 148 19.58 -36.30 4.09
N ASP A 149 18.74 -37.18 4.59
CA ASP A 149 19.13 -38.28 5.48
C ASP A 149 19.64 -39.50 4.73
N HIS A 150 20.53 -40.26 5.37
CA HIS A 150 21.32 -41.30 4.72
C HIS A 150 21.38 -42.58 5.55
N VAL A 151 20.74 -43.64 5.05
CA VAL A 151 20.84 -44.98 5.64
C VAL A 151 21.95 -45.76 4.94
N ILE A 152 22.90 -46.28 5.72
CA ILE A 152 24.01 -47.10 5.25
C ILE A 152 23.88 -48.49 5.86
N TRP A 153 23.54 -49.49 5.04
CA TRP A 153 23.50 -50.90 5.47
C TRP A 153 24.72 -51.67 4.95
N THR A 154 25.62 -52.06 5.84
CA THR A 154 26.87 -52.74 5.46
C THR A 154 26.74 -54.26 5.36
N GLY A 155 25.59 -54.83 5.74
CA GLY A 155 25.41 -56.27 5.91
C GLY A 155 24.91 -57.03 4.68
N GLY A 156 24.56 -56.34 3.59
CA GLY A 156 24.01 -56.97 2.39
C GLY A 156 23.52 -55.95 1.37
N ASN A 157 22.64 -56.39 0.47
CA ASN A 157 22.03 -55.54 -0.56
C ASN A 157 20.51 -55.48 -0.36
N PHE A 158 19.92 -54.29 -0.50
CA PHE A 158 18.47 -54.13 -0.51
C PHE A 158 17.86 -54.62 -1.82
N SER A 159 16.69 -55.25 -1.73
CA SER A 159 15.81 -55.45 -2.89
C SER A 159 15.13 -54.14 -3.30
N ASP A 160 14.62 -54.07 -4.52
CA ASP A 160 13.92 -52.87 -5.01
C ASP A 160 12.71 -52.52 -4.14
N ALA A 161 11.98 -53.52 -3.65
CA ALA A 161 10.83 -53.33 -2.74
C ALA A 161 11.24 -52.75 -1.37
N GLU A 162 12.46 -53.03 -0.91
CA GLU A 162 12.98 -52.50 0.35
C GLU A 162 13.51 -51.07 0.19
N ILE A 163 14.14 -50.76 -0.94
CA ILE A 163 14.49 -49.39 -1.31
C ILE A 163 13.22 -48.53 -1.39
N ALA A 164 12.18 -49.06 -2.04
CA ALA A 164 10.87 -48.43 -2.13
C ALA A 164 10.28 -48.09 -0.76
N GLN A 165 10.30 -49.07 0.16
CA GLN A 165 9.82 -48.92 1.53
C GLN A 165 10.57 -47.80 2.25
N LEU A 166 11.90 -47.79 2.18
CA LEU A 166 12.72 -46.78 2.86
C LEU A 166 12.49 -45.37 2.31
N PHE A 167 12.33 -45.22 0.99
CA PHE A 167 11.96 -43.93 0.39
C PHE A 167 10.55 -43.48 0.79
N GLN A 168 9.58 -44.42 0.91
CA GLN A 168 8.26 -44.12 1.46
C GLN A 168 8.28 -43.73 2.95
N GLN A 169 9.24 -44.27 3.70
CA GLN A 169 9.56 -43.88 5.07
C GLN A 169 10.40 -42.59 5.14
N GLY A 170 10.61 -41.89 4.02
CA GLY A 170 11.29 -40.60 3.97
C GLY A 170 12.81 -40.62 4.06
N VAL A 171 13.44 -41.77 3.85
CA VAL A 171 14.89 -41.82 3.70
C VAL A 171 15.29 -41.19 2.37
N ASP A 172 16.23 -40.23 2.37
CA ASP A 172 16.64 -39.54 1.14
C ASP A 172 17.72 -40.28 0.36
N LYS A 173 18.61 -40.98 1.07
CA LYS A 173 19.75 -41.65 0.49
C LYS A 173 19.95 -43.01 1.14
N ILE A 174 20.19 -44.01 0.32
CA ILE A 174 20.45 -45.38 0.78
C ILE A 174 21.77 -45.83 0.19
N THR A 175 22.63 -46.44 1.00
CA THR A 175 23.84 -47.12 0.52
C THR A 175 23.88 -48.50 1.14
N ASP A 176 24.12 -49.50 0.30
CA ASP A 176 24.28 -50.87 0.76
C ASP A 176 25.64 -51.44 0.33
N ALA A 177 25.85 -52.75 0.45
CA ALA A 177 27.14 -53.37 0.14
C ALA A 177 27.57 -53.23 -1.34
N ARG A 178 26.70 -52.78 -2.26
CA ARG A 178 27.08 -52.40 -3.63
C ARG A 178 27.94 -51.14 -3.67
N ASN A 179 27.89 -50.31 -2.62
CA ASN A 179 28.60 -49.03 -2.49
C ASN A 179 28.25 -48.00 -3.60
N THR A 180 27.12 -48.19 -4.28
CA THR A 180 26.51 -47.21 -5.18
C THR A 180 25.25 -46.68 -4.48
N PRO A 181 25.15 -45.38 -4.17
CA PRO A 181 23.99 -44.86 -3.49
C PRO A 181 22.73 -44.83 -4.36
N PHE A 182 21.60 -45.10 -3.73
CA PHE A 182 20.26 -44.81 -4.24
C PHE A 182 19.81 -43.48 -3.63
N GLU A 183 19.23 -42.59 -4.43
CA GLU A 183 18.78 -41.28 -3.97
C GLU A 183 17.30 -41.09 -4.31
N ASN A 184 16.53 -40.63 -3.33
CA ASN A 184 15.22 -40.05 -3.54
C ASN A 184 15.41 -38.54 -3.78
N PHE A 185 14.94 -38.04 -4.92
CA PHE A 185 15.06 -36.63 -5.27
C PHE A 185 13.80 -35.88 -4.88
N ALA A 186 13.92 -34.62 -4.48
CA ALA A 186 12.73 -33.82 -4.24
C ALA A 186 12.03 -33.47 -5.57
N PRO A 187 10.69 -33.41 -5.61
CA PRO A 187 9.96 -32.97 -6.79
C PRO A 187 10.29 -31.51 -7.07
N VAL A 188 10.57 -31.15 -8.32
CA VAL A 188 10.93 -29.77 -8.70
C VAL A 188 9.80 -29.10 -9.48
N VAL A 189 9.45 -27.89 -9.07
CA VAL A 189 8.65 -26.97 -9.88
C VAL A 189 9.56 -25.92 -10.52
N THR A 190 9.62 -25.90 -11.84
CA THR A 190 10.30 -24.86 -12.61
C THR A 190 9.28 -23.87 -13.16
N GLY A 191 9.71 -22.64 -13.51
CA GLY A 191 8.83 -21.63 -14.12
C GLY A 191 8.18 -20.67 -13.11
N LEU A 192 8.07 -21.03 -11.83
CA LEU A 192 7.51 -20.14 -10.80
C LEU A 192 8.52 -19.15 -10.20
N ASN A 193 9.78 -19.55 -10.06
CA ASN A 193 10.78 -18.69 -9.42
C ASN A 193 11.04 -17.44 -10.25
N GLY A 194 10.76 -16.27 -9.67
CA GLY A 194 10.90 -14.98 -10.34
C GLY A 194 9.62 -14.48 -11.03
N ASP A 195 8.53 -15.26 -11.01
CA ASP A 195 7.23 -14.78 -11.47
C ASP A 195 6.74 -13.62 -10.61
N ARG A 196 6.06 -12.68 -11.27
CA ARG A 196 5.62 -11.43 -10.66
C ARG A 196 4.18 -11.10 -11.01
N GLY A 197 3.32 -11.04 -10.00
CA GLY A 197 1.93 -10.59 -10.11
C GLY A 197 1.81 -9.11 -9.74
N THR A 198 0.84 -8.39 -10.32
CA THR A 198 0.51 -7.01 -9.90
C THR A 198 -0.97 -6.90 -9.54
N THR A 199 -1.27 -6.50 -8.31
CA THR A 199 -2.65 -6.31 -7.84
C THR A 199 -3.02 -4.84 -7.80
N THR A 200 -4.27 -4.53 -8.13
CA THR A 200 -4.93 -3.22 -7.94
C THR A 200 -6.34 -3.44 -7.39
N SER A 201 -7.04 -2.41 -6.92
CA SER A 201 -8.44 -2.56 -6.51
C SER A 201 -9.36 -2.98 -7.67
N ALA A 202 -9.00 -2.66 -8.91
CA ALA A 202 -9.70 -3.12 -10.12
C ALA A 202 -9.37 -4.57 -10.51
N ALA A 203 -8.18 -5.05 -10.15
CA ALA A 203 -7.71 -6.42 -10.39
C ALA A 203 -7.06 -6.98 -9.11
N PRO A 204 -7.86 -7.30 -8.08
CA PRO A 204 -7.32 -7.66 -6.77
C PRO A 204 -6.73 -9.08 -6.75
N THR A 205 -7.13 -9.93 -7.70
CA THR A 205 -6.70 -11.33 -7.81
C THR A 205 -5.74 -11.52 -8.98
N VAL A 206 -4.63 -12.21 -8.73
CA VAL A 206 -3.62 -12.59 -9.73
C VAL A 206 -3.30 -14.07 -9.61
N PHE A 207 -2.90 -14.69 -10.73
CA PHE A 207 -2.33 -16.03 -10.73
C PHE A 207 -0.91 -15.99 -10.16
N LEU A 208 -0.55 -17.02 -9.39
CA LEU A 208 0.83 -17.18 -8.90
C LEU A 208 1.78 -17.62 -10.02
N ASP A 209 1.27 -18.40 -10.98
CA ASP A 209 1.94 -18.65 -12.26
C ASP A 209 1.34 -17.71 -13.31
N ALA A 210 1.90 -16.51 -13.43
CA ALA A 210 1.35 -15.48 -14.29
C ALA A 210 1.46 -15.85 -15.78
N ASN A 211 2.47 -16.66 -16.12
CA ASN A 211 2.80 -17.02 -17.50
C ASN A 211 2.24 -18.38 -17.91
N ARG A 212 1.67 -19.13 -16.97
CA ARG A 212 1.23 -20.53 -17.14
C ARG A 212 2.32 -21.42 -17.74
N ASN A 213 3.55 -21.21 -17.29
CA ASN A 213 4.74 -21.90 -17.80
C ASN A 213 5.36 -22.83 -16.75
N ALA A 214 4.77 -22.92 -15.54
CA ALA A 214 5.27 -23.83 -14.54
C ALA A 214 5.24 -25.28 -15.02
N THR A 215 6.30 -26.03 -14.74
CA THR A 215 6.33 -27.48 -15.01
C THR A 215 6.75 -28.22 -13.76
N VAL A 216 6.16 -29.39 -13.56
CA VAL A 216 6.43 -30.25 -12.41
C VAL A 216 7.18 -31.47 -12.88
N SER A 217 8.32 -31.73 -12.27
CA SER A 217 8.99 -33.03 -12.38
C SER A 217 8.47 -33.95 -11.30
N SER A 218 8.15 -35.19 -11.66
CA SER A 218 8.19 -36.29 -10.71
C SER A 218 9.62 -36.80 -10.65
N ASP A 219 9.96 -37.30 -9.49
CA ASP A 219 11.20 -37.96 -9.09
C ASP A 219 11.18 -39.46 -9.41
N GLU A 220 10.33 -39.92 -10.35
CA GLU A 220 10.20 -41.34 -10.71
C GLU A 220 11.56 -41.90 -11.20
N VAL A 221 12.35 -42.41 -10.27
CA VAL A 221 13.38 -43.39 -10.57
C VAL A 221 12.66 -44.67 -11.02
N GLU A 222 13.22 -45.39 -12.00
CA GLU A 222 12.69 -46.69 -12.47
C GLU A 222 12.25 -47.57 -11.27
N GLY A 223 10.94 -47.67 -11.03
CA GLY A 223 10.38 -48.30 -9.82
C GLY A 223 9.17 -47.60 -9.20
N GLY A 224 8.94 -46.30 -9.49
CA GLY A 224 7.70 -45.59 -9.11
C GLY A 224 7.69 -45.10 -7.66
N HIS A 225 8.79 -44.51 -7.19
CA HIS A 225 8.93 -43.98 -5.83
C HIS A 225 9.06 -42.45 -5.90
N GLY A 226 8.22 -41.71 -5.14
CA GLY A 226 8.30 -40.25 -4.99
C GLY A 226 7.18 -39.40 -5.64
N VAL A 227 6.05 -40.03 -5.96
CA VAL A 227 4.84 -39.30 -6.39
C VAL A 227 4.51 -38.10 -5.48
N VAL A 228 4.31 -36.93 -6.09
CA VAL A 228 3.90 -35.70 -5.38
C VAL A 228 2.68 -36.02 -4.50
N SER A 229 2.75 -35.61 -3.23
CA SER A 229 1.75 -35.91 -2.20
C SER A 229 1.11 -34.65 -1.62
N VAL A 230 1.85 -33.54 -1.54
CA VAL A 230 1.36 -32.30 -0.93
C VAL A 230 1.82 -31.07 -1.71
N ILE A 231 0.90 -30.13 -1.93
CA ILE A 231 1.20 -28.76 -2.37
C ILE A 231 0.84 -27.82 -1.23
N LYS A 232 1.81 -27.12 -0.63
CA LYS A 232 1.57 -26.05 0.34
C LYS A 232 1.70 -24.69 -0.36
N VAL A 233 0.79 -23.77 -0.07
CA VAL A 233 0.87 -22.38 -0.51
C VAL A 233 0.77 -21.47 0.70
N ALA A 234 1.77 -20.62 0.91
CA ALA A 234 1.88 -19.77 2.10
C ALA A 234 2.42 -18.37 1.76
N VAL A 235 1.97 -17.34 2.47
CA VAL A 235 2.58 -16.00 2.40
C VAL A 235 3.81 -15.95 3.30
N ILE A 236 4.96 -15.52 2.77
CA ILE A 236 6.21 -15.39 3.52
C ILE A 236 6.10 -14.20 4.48
N GLY A 237 6.54 -14.39 5.74
CA GLY A 237 6.50 -13.36 6.77
C GLY A 237 5.16 -13.27 7.51
N GLY A 238 4.24 -14.20 7.22
CA GLY A 238 2.90 -14.21 7.75
C GLY A 238 1.91 -13.56 6.78
N SER A 239 0.66 -13.96 6.93
CA SER A 239 -0.48 -13.37 6.24
C SER A 239 -1.18 -12.39 7.19
N ASP A 240 -1.82 -11.37 6.64
CA ASP A 240 -2.86 -10.65 7.37
C ASP A 240 -4.24 -10.94 6.79
N ALA A 241 -5.31 -10.45 7.43
CA ALA A 241 -6.69 -10.70 7.00
C ALA A 241 -7.00 -10.24 5.56
N ARG A 242 -6.08 -9.51 4.93
CA ARG A 242 -6.19 -8.93 3.60
C ARG A 242 -5.49 -9.77 2.54
N ASP A 243 -4.65 -10.74 2.93
CA ASP A 243 -4.01 -11.69 2.02
C ASP A 243 -4.89 -12.95 1.87
N GLN A 244 -5.39 -13.20 0.67
CA GLN A 244 -6.20 -14.39 0.40
C GLN A 244 -5.58 -15.27 -0.67
N LEU A 245 -5.07 -16.43 -0.25
CA LEU A 245 -4.63 -17.50 -1.13
C LEU A 245 -5.82 -18.31 -1.63
N GLY A 246 -5.80 -18.66 -2.92
CA GLY A 246 -6.92 -19.27 -3.61
C GLY A 246 -6.52 -20.24 -4.71
N ILE A 247 -7.56 -20.86 -5.28
CA ILE A 247 -7.50 -21.65 -6.50
C ILE A 247 -8.61 -21.14 -7.40
N GLN A 248 -8.27 -20.69 -8.59
CA GLN A 248 -9.24 -20.25 -9.59
C GLN A 248 -9.97 -21.47 -10.17
N MET A 249 -11.29 -21.52 -10.01
CA MET A 249 -12.13 -22.49 -10.72
C MET A 249 -12.25 -22.12 -12.19
N GLY A 250 -12.24 -23.12 -13.07
CA GLY A 250 -12.16 -22.95 -14.53
C GLY A 250 -11.06 -23.82 -15.13
N ASP A 251 -10.97 -23.88 -16.46
CA ASP A 251 -9.93 -24.64 -17.18
C ASP A 251 -9.78 -26.11 -16.72
N GLY A 252 -10.90 -26.75 -16.36
CA GLY A 252 -10.93 -28.13 -15.85
C GLY A 252 -10.74 -28.27 -14.34
N VAL A 253 -10.39 -27.19 -13.61
CA VAL A 253 -10.23 -27.18 -12.15
C VAL A 253 -11.55 -26.86 -11.46
N THR A 254 -11.98 -27.71 -10.53
CA THR A 254 -13.18 -27.51 -9.71
C THR A 254 -12.97 -27.92 -8.25
N ILE A 255 -13.73 -27.32 -7.34
CA ILE A 255 -13.66 -27.58 -5.90
C ILE A 255 -15.08 -27.68 -5.35
N THR A 256 -15.34 -28.71 -4.55
CA THR A 256 -16.68 -29.05 -4.07
C THR A 256 -17.31 -27.98 -3.17
N ASP A 257 -16.61 -27.53 -2.12
CA ASP A 257 -17.13 -26.58 -1.12
C ASP A 257 -16.34 -25.27 -1.04
N GLY A 258 -15.69 -24.90 -2.14
CA GLY A 258 -14.78 -23.75 -2.23
C GLY A 258 -13.52 -23.96 -1.37
N MET A 259 -12.84 -22.87 -1.02
CA MET A 259 -11.56 -22.93 -0.30
C MET A 259 -11.75 -23.20 1.22
N LYS A 260 -12.33 -24.35 1.59
CA LYS A 260 -12.52 -24.81 2.98
C LYS A 260 -11.72 -26.10 3.22
N ALA A 261 -11.39 -26.38 4.48
CA ALA A 261 -10.77 -27.64 4.84
C ALA A 261 -11.75 -28.81 4.57
N GLY A 262 -11.25 -29.90 3.99
CA GLY A 262 -12.03 -31.06 3.55
C GLY A 262 -12.61 -30.96 2.14
N SER A 263 -12.57 -29.78 1.51
CA SER A 263 -13.03 -29.62 0.13
C SER A 263 -12.21 -30.46 -0.84
N LYS A 264 -12.87 -31.31 -1.63
CA LYS A 264 -12.25 -32.08 -2.71
C LYS A 264 -11.93 -31.20 -3.91
N VAL A 265 -10.73 -31.37 -4.47
CA VAL A 265 -10.21 -30.69 -5.65
C VAL A 265 -10.20 -31.67 -6.82
N PHE A 266 -10.76 -31.24 -7.95
CA PHE A 266 -10.80 -32.01 -9.19
C PHE A 266 -10.09 -31.25 -10.30
N VAL A 267 -9.40 -31.99 -11.16
CA VAL A 267 -8.82 -31.50 -12.42
C VAL A 267 -9.29 -32.42 -13.53
N ASP A 268 -9.92 -31.88 -14.57
CA ASP A 268 -10.52 -32.64 -15.68
C ASP A 268 -11.48 -33.74 -15.21
N ALA A 269 -12.29 -33.43 -14.19
CA ALA A 269 -13.23 -34.35 -13.52
C ALA A 269 -12.58 -35.52 -12.75
N ILE A 270 -11.26 -35.51 -12.58
CA ILE A 270 -10.50 -36.48 -11.78
C ILE A 270 -10.26 -35.88 -10.40
N GLU A 271 -10.58 -36.62 -9.32
CA GLU A 271 -10.29 -36.18 -7.94
C GLU A 271 -8.77 -36.22 -7.69
N VAL A 272 -8.15 -35.06 -7.52
CA VAL A 272 -6.70 -34.92 -7.34
C VAL A 272 -6.32 -34.92 -5.86
N GLY A 273 -7.17 -34.36 -4.99
CA GLY A 273 -6.88 -34.29 -3.57
C GLY A 273 -7.93 -33.52 -2.77
N ALA A 274 -7.59 -33.19 -1.53
CA ALA A 274 -8.43 -32.39 -0.65
C ALA A 274 -7.66 -31.21 -0.04
N ILE A 275 -8.36 -30.09 0.15
CA ILE A 275 -7.80 -28.91 0.79
C ILE A 275 -7.71 -29.15 2.30
N ALA A 276 -6.54 -28.89 2.88
CA ALA A 276 -6.34 -28.67 4.30
C ALA A 276 -5.94 -27.21 4.55
N ARG A 277 -6.26 -26.68 5.73
CA ARG A 277 -5.88 -25.32 6.13
C ARG A 277 -5.25 -25.36 7.52
N ASP A 278 -4.23 -24.53 7.73
CA ASP A 278 -3.69 -24.25 9.06
C ASP A 278 -4.08 -22.84 9.52
N ALA A 279 -3.70 -22.50 10.75
CA ALA A 279 -4.05 -21.23 11.40
C ALA A 279 -3.29 -20.01 10.85
N GLU A 280 -2.28 -20.19 9.98
CA GLU A 280 -1.33 -19.14 9.55
C GLU A 280 -1.67 -18.53 8.16
N ALA A 281 -2.92 -18.69 7.72
CA ALA A 281 -3.41 -18.39 6.38
C ALA A 281 -2.52 -18.93 5.25
N SER A 282 -2.04 -20.15 5.44
CA SER A 282 -1.62 -21.03 4.37
C SER A 282 -2.74 -22.03 4.05
N PHE A 283 -2.61 -22.71 2.92
CA PHE A 283 -3.40 -23.90 2.67
C PHE A 283 -2.54 -24.98 2.02
N PHE A 284 -2.97 -26.23 2.19
CA PHE A 284 -2.34 -27.39 1.60
C PHE A 284 -3.36 -28.09 0.74
N ILE A 285 -2.90 -28.73 -0.33
CA ILE A 285 -3.66 -29.70 -1.09
C ILE A 285 -2.98 -31.04 -0.83
N VAL A 286 -3.66 -31.90 -0.07
CA VAL A 286 -3.22 -33.27 0.18
C VAL A 286 -3.73 -34.11 -0.98
N LEU A 287 -2.81 -34.61 -1.80
CA LEU A 287 -3.12 -35.43 -2.97
C LEU A 287 -3.52 -36.84 -2.51
N GLY A 288 -4.62 -37.37 -3.06
CA GLY A 288 -5.24 -38.61 -2.56
C GLY A 288 -4.53 -39.90 -2.95
N ASP A 289 -4.85 -41.00 -2.25
CA ASP A 289 -4.26 -42.34 -2.43
C ASP A 289 -4.77 -43.12 -3.66
N ASN A 290 -5.78 -42.61 -4.37
CA ASN A 290 -6.35 -43.25 -5.56
C ASN A 290 -5.47 -43.03 -6.81
N SER A 291 -5.90 -43.60 -7.95
CA SER A 291 -5.21 -43.74 -9.27
C SER A 291 -4.76 -42.46 -10.00
N VAL A 292 -4.43 -41.40 -9.25
CA VAL A 292 -4.06 -40.04 -9.67
C VAL A 292 -2.75 -39.58 -8.98
N LYS A 293 -2.27 -40.36 -7.99
CA LYS A 293 -1.02 -40.10 -7.27
C LYS A 293 0.14 -39.98 -8.27
N GLY A 294 0.76 -38.79 -8.34
CA GLY A 294 1.93 -38.55 -9.19
C GLY A 294 1.67 -38.19 -10.65
N ASP A 295 0.43 -37.98 -11.11
CA ASP A 295 0.22 -37.41 -12.44
C ASP A 295 0.63 -35.93 -12.44
N VAL A 296 1.89 -35.70 -12.82
CA VAL A 296 2.53 -34.39 -12.89
C VAL A 296 1.75 -33.41 -13.76
N ASN A 297 0.96 -33.88 -14.73
CA ASN A 297 0.17 -33.00 -15.58
C ASN A 297 -1.04 -32.42 -14.82
N LEU A 298 -1.68 -33.21 -13.96
CA LEU A 298 -2.80 -32.75 -13.14
C LEU A 298 -2.30 -31.82 -12.03
N VAL A 299 -1.15 -32.16 -11.41
CA VAL A 299 -0.46 -31.29 -10.44
C VAL A 299 -0.06 -29.97 -11.08
N GLN A 300 0.51 -30.00 -12.29
CA GLN A 300 0.91 -28.82 -13.03
C GLN A 300 -0.29 -27.91 -13.33
N LYS A 301 -1.41 -28.47 -13.84
CA LYS A 301 -2.65 -27.70 -14.07
C LYS A 301 -3.17 -27.05 -12.79
N LEU A 302 -3.06 -27.75 -11.66
CA LEU A 302 -3.47 -27.23 -10.37
C LEU A 302 -2.57 -26.06 -9.91
N ILE A 303 -1.25 -26.16 -10.12
CA ILE A 303 -0.30 -25.05 -9.86
C ILE A 303 -0.65 -23.81 -10.70
N HIS A 304 -0.98 -24.00 -11.98
CA HIS A 304 -1.42 -22.89 -12.85
C HIS A 304 -2.71 -22.20 -12.38
N ALA A 305 -3.54 -22.89 -11.58
CA ALA A 305 -4.78 -22.36 -11.05
C ALA A 305 -4.59 -21.64 -9.70
N LEU A 306 -3.41 -21.68 -9.09
CA LEU A 306 -3.16 -21.02 -7.81
C LEU A 306 -3.23 -19.50 -7.96
N THR A 307 -3.90 -18.85 -7.01
CA THR A 307 -4.08 -17.40 -7.01
C THR A 307 -3.74 -16.77 -5.67
N TYR A 308 -3.43 -15.49 -5.74
CA TYR A 308 -3.35 -14.59 -4.61
C TYR A 308 -4.30 -13.41 -4.84
N THR A 309 -5.07 -13.07 -3.82
CA THR A 309 -5.96 -11.91 -3.80
C THR A 309 -5.53 -10.95 -2.71
N ASN A 310 -5.27 -9.70 -3.09
CA ASN A 310 -5.11 -8.61 -2.15
C ASN A 310 -6.47 -7.94 -1.90
N LEU A 311 -6.97 -8.02 -0.67
CA LEU A 311 -8.18 -7.30 -0.23
C LEU A 311 -7.87 -5.92 0.35
N ASP A 312 -6.60 -5.57 0.53
CA ASP A 312 -6.19 -4.24 0.95
C ASP A 312 -6.16 -3.30 -0.25
N GLN A 313 -7.13 -2.38 -0.29
CA GLN A 313 -7.14 -1.33 -1.29
C GLN A 313 -6.10 -0.23 -0.99
N ASN A 314 -5.55 -0.18 0.23
CA ASN A 314 -4.76 0.92 0.74
C ASN A 314 -3.29 0.57 0.98
N ARG A 315 -2.70 -0.29 0.15
CA ARG A 315 -1.24 -0.51 0.15
C ARG A 315 -0.51 0.58 -0.60
N ALA A 316 0.74 0.81 -0.20
CA ALA A 316 1.61 1.74 -0.90
C ALA A 316 2.03 1.12 -2.25
N VAL A 317 2.12 1.97 -3.28
CA VAL A 317 2.55 1.52 -4.61
C VAL A 317 3.96 0.93 -4.54
N GLY A 318 4.12 -0.26 -5.14
CA GLY A 318 5.39 -0.99 -5.14
C GLY A 318 5.66 -1.83 -3.89
N GLU A 319 4.76 -1.83 -2.89
CA GLU A 319 4.85 -2.78 -1.78
C GLU A 319 4.78 -4.22 -2.30
N GLU A 320 5.64 -5.09 -1.78
CA GLU A 320 5.76 -6.48 -2.20
C GLU A 320 5.23 -7.45 -1.15
N ARG A 321 4.63 -8.55 -1.63
CA ARG A 321 4.35 -9.77 -0.87
C ARG A 321 4.96 -10.95 -1.58
N GLN A 322 5.56 -11.85 -0.83
CA GLN A 322 6.10 -13.09 -1.38
C GLN A 322 5.20 -14.25 -1.01
N VAL A 323 4.87 -15.08 -2.00
CA VAL A 323 4.11 -16.31 -1.81
C VAL A 323 5.03 -17.48 -2.10
N LYS A 324 5.12 -18.39 -1.13
CA LYS A 324 5.90 -19.61 -1.17
C LYS A 324 4.99 -20.77 -1.56
N ILE A 325 5.34 -21.47 -2.63
CA ILE A 325 4.72 -22.73 -3.04
C ILE A 325 5.72 -23.84 -2.73
N THR A 326 5.36 -24.77 -1.85
CA THR A 326 6.15 -25.94 -1.51
C THR A 326 5.49 -27.19 -2.08
N VAL A 327 6.22 -27.98 -2.86
CA VAL A 327 5.75 -29.28 -3.37
C VAL A 327 6.51 -30.39 -2.67
N THR A 328 5.79 -31.37 -2.13
CA THR A 328 6.34 -32.47 -1.32
C THR A 328 5.96 -33.81 -1.94
N ASP A 329 6.89 -34.77 -1.99
CA ASP A 329 6.64 -36.15 -2.40
C ASP A 329 6.01 -36.99 -1.27
N SER A 330 5.71 -38.26 -1.54
CA SER A 330 5.20 -39.17 -0.50
C SER A 330 6.21 -39.55 0.58
N GLY A 331 7.51 -39.30 0.36
CA GLY A 331 8.57 -39.52 1.34
C GLY A 331 8.85 -38.29 2.23
N GLY A 332 8.23 -37.13 1.96
CA GLY A 332 8.47 -35.89 2.70
C GLY A 332 9.54 -34.98 2.09
N ARG A 333 10.21 -35.38 1.00
CA ARG A 333 11.13 -34.48 0.28
C ARG A 333 10.36 -33.35 -0.36
N ASN A 334 10.90 -32.13 -0.27
CA ASN A 334 10.23 -30.97 -0.82
C ASN A 334 11.15 -29.98 -1.53
N THR A 335 10.55 -29.17 -2.41
CA THR A 335 11.17 -27.96 -2.95
C THR A 335 10.26 -26.76 -2.81
N ASP A 336 10.88 -25.59 -2.77
CA ASP A 336 10.22 -24.30 -2.64
C ASP A 336 10.32 -23.49 -3.93
N SER A 337 9.22 -22.84 -4.28
CA SER A 337 9.17 -21.77 -5.29
C SER A 337 8.63 -20.49 -4.68
N ILE A 338 9.23 -19.35 -5.02
CA ILE A 338 8.82 -18.04 -4.51
C ILE A 338 8.36 -17.14 -5.66
N VAL A 339 7.13 -16.64 -5.51
CA VAL A 339 6.48 -15.69 -6.42
C VAL A 339 6.34 -14.35 -5.71
N THR A 340 6.57 -13.24 -6.41
CA THR A 340 6.42 -11.89 -5.85
C THR A 340 5.17 -11.21 -6.37
N ILE A 341 4.33 -10.71 -5.46
CA ILE A 341 3.15 -9.91 -5.78
C ILE A 341 3.43 -8.46 -5.42
N VAL A 342 3.13 -7.55 -6.35
CA VAL A 342 3.41 -6.12 -6.21
C VAL A 342 2.11 -5.34 -6.21
N GLN A 343 2.00 -4.35 -5.32
CA GLN A 343 0.91 -3.39 -5.39
C GLN A 343 1.11 -2.43 -6.57
N GLY A 344 0.15 -2.43 -7.50
CA GLY A 344 0.10 -1.48 -8.61
C GLY A 344 -0.47 -0.12 -8.22
N ASN A 345 -0.21 0.90 -9.05
CA ASN A 345 -0.75 2.23 -8.88
C ASN A 345 -2.21 2.32 -9.35
N GLU A 346 -3.01 3.10 -8.64
CA GLU A 346 -4.40 3.41 -8.96
C GLU A 346 -4.58 4.91 -9.15
N SER A 347 -5.61 5.32 -9.88
CA SER A 347 -5.89 6.75 -10.04
C SER A 347 -6.58 7.31 -8.80
N PRO A 348 -6.38 8.60 -8.49
CA PRO A 348 -7.17 9.27 -7.47
C PRO A 348 -8.67 9.14 -7.78
N THR A 349 -9.49 8.97 -6.74
CA THR A 349 -10.93 8.73 -6.90
C THR A 349 -11.78 9.91 -6.45
N GLN A 350 -11.22 10.82 -5.66
CA GLN A 350 -11.91 12.01 -5.20
C GLN A 350 -11.02 13.24 -5.22
N LEU A 351 -11.65 14.38 -5.48
CA LEU A 351 -11.08 15.71 -5.35
C LEU A 351 -12.11 16.60 -4.65
N SER A 352 -11.67 17.31 -3.60
CA SER A 352 -12.52 18.11 -2.72
C SER A 352 -11.92 19.49 -2.54
N LEU A 353 -12.79 20.47 -2.32
CA LEU A 353 -12.44 21.86 -2.03
C LEU A 353 -13.14 22.26 -0.73
N SER A 354 -12.39 22.72 0.28
CA SER A 354 -12.92 22.97 1.62
C SER A 354 -13.97 24.09 1.67
N HIS A 355 -13.82 25.10 0.82
CA HIS A 355 -14.67 26.28 0.73
C HIS A 355 -14.74 26.75 -0.72
N SER A 356 -15.92 27.16 -1.17
CA SER A 356 -16.17 27.53 -2.56
C SER A 356 -16.90 28.87 -2.69
N THR A 357 -16.54 29.82 -1.83
CA THR A 357 -17.11 31.16 -1.81
C THR A 357 -16.01 32.20 -1.71
N VAL A 358 -16.14 33.31 -2.44
CA VAL A 358 -15.21 34.43 -2.39
C VAL A 358 -15.99 35.73 -2.53
N ARG A 359 -15.51 36.80 -1.90
CA ARG A 359 -16.11 38.12 -2.07
C ARG A 359 -15.64 38.73 -3.39
N GLU A 360 -16.43 39.61 -3.97
CA GLU A 360 -16.04 40.31 -5.19
C GLU A 360 -14.86 41.28 -4.96
N ALA A 361 -14.16 41.63 -6.03
CA ALA A 361 -12.97 42.49 -6.02
C ALA A 361 -11.87 42.10 -5.01
N GLU A 362 -11.86 40.85 -4.53
CA GLU A 362 -10.90 40.38 -3.55
C GLU A 362 -9.44 40.45 -4.03
N LYS A 363 -8.51 40.65 -3.11
CA LYS A 363 -7.11 40.83 -3.47
C LYS A 363 -6.53 39.57 -4.14
N THR A 364 -5.68 39.77 -5.14
CA THR A 364 -4.90 38.66 -5.73
C THR A 364 -4.13 37.91 -4.62
N GLY A 365 -4.22 36.58 -4.64
CA GLY A 365 -3.63 35.70 -3.65
C GLY A 365 -4.54 35.34 -2.48
N THR A 366 -5.72 35.96 -2.35
CA THR A 366 -6.74 35.55 -1.36
C THR A 366 -7.09 34.08 -1.56
N VAL A 367 -7.04 33.30 -0.48
CA VAL A 367 -7.38 31.87 -0.50
C VAL A 367 -8.90 31.71 -0.53
N VAL A 368 -9.39 30.95 -1.50
CA VAL A 368 -10.79 30.57 -1.62
C VAL A 368 -11.08 29.30 -0.83
N GLY A 369 -10.18 28.30 -0.92
CA GLY A 369 -10.31 27.03 -0.21
C GLY A 369 -9.13 26.10 -0.43
N ASP A 370 -9.05 25.06 0.40
CA ASP A 370 -8.02 24.03 0.34
C ASP A 370 -8.48 22.85 -0.52
N LEU A 371 -7.60 22.41 -1.43
CA LEU A 371 -7.77 21.21 -2.23
C LEU A 371 -7.25 19.99 -1.45
N SER A 372 -8.02 18.91 -1.53
CA SER A 372 -7.67 17.59 -0.99
C SER A 372 -8.13 16.50 -1.94
N ALA A 373 -7.47 15.36 -1.92
CA ALA A 373 -7.82 14.22 -2.76
C ALA A 373 -7.80 12.92 -1.96
N VAL A 374 -8.49 11.91 -2.48
CA VAL A 374 -8.46 10.54 -1.97
C VAL A 374 -7.96 9.65 -3.09
N ASP A 375 -6.96 8.84 -2.79
CA ASP A 375 -6.44 7.78 -3.63
C ASP A 375 -6.69 6.44 -2.95
N PRO A 376 -7.01 5.36 -3.68
CA PRO A 376 -7.01 4.02 -3.13
C PRO A 376 -5.68 3.70 -2.43
N ASN A 377 -4.53 4.06 -3.01
CA ASN A 377 -3.21 3.73 -2.47
C ASN A 377 -2.81 4.61 -1.27
N SER A 378 -2.15 4.02 -0.26
CA SER A 378 -1.74 4.77 0.93
C SER A 378 -0.45 5.56 0.70
N GLY A 379 -0.38 6.72 1.37
CA GLY A 379 0.84 7.51 1.46
C GLY A 379 1.16 8.33 0.21
N ASP A 380 0.23 8.45 -0.73
CA ASP A 380 0.46 9.23 -1.95
C ASP A 380 0.52 10.73 -1.70
N ALA A 381 1.43 11.36 -2.43
CA ALA A 381 1.55 12.81 -2.51
C ALA A 381 0.81 13.31 -3.74
N PHE A 382 0.03 14.38 -3.57
CA PHE A 382 -0.78 14.94 -4.63
C PHE A 382 -0.21 16.25 -5.17
N THR A 383 -0.34 16.43 -6.48
CA THR A 383 -0.12 17.71 -7.15
C THR A 383 -1.41 18.16 -7.82
N TYR A 384 -1.67 19.47 -7.78
CA TYR A 384 -2.92 20.05 -8.29
C TYR A 384 -2.63 21.01 -9.44
N ALA A 385 -3.47 20.96 -10.47
CA ALA A 385 -3.40 21.86 -11.62
C ALA A 385 -4.79 22.39 -11.97
N ILE A 386 -4.87 23.67 -12.35
CA ILE A 386 -6.11 24.27 -12.84
C ILE A 386 -6.14 24.13 -14.37
N LEU A 387 -7.18 23.48 -14.89
CA LEU A 387 -7.39 23.25 -16.31
C LEU A 387 -8.30 24.32 -16.93
N ASP A 388 -9.22 24.85 -16.12
CA ASP A 388 -10.06 26.01 -16.45
C ASP A 388 -10.07 26.94 -15.24
N ASP A 389 -9.52 28.14 -15.42
CA ASP A 389 -9.32 29.16 -14.39
C ASP A 389 -10.42 30.23 -14.37
N ALA A 390 -11.53 29.95 -15.06
CA ALA A 390 -12.64 30.86 -15.29
C ALA A 390 -12.19 32.19 -15.94
N GLY A 391 -11.26 32.15 -16.90
CA GLY A 391 -10.80 33.33 -17.63
C GLY A 391 -9.77 34.16 -16.84
N GLY A 392 -8.92 33.48 -16.08
CA GLY A 392 -7.88 34.06 -15.23
C GLY A 392 -8.40 34.70 -13.95
N ARG A 393 -9.53 34.23 -13.42
CA ARG A 393 -10.10 34.68 -12.15
C ARG A 393 -9.45 33.98 -10.96
N PHE A 394 -9.12 32.70 -11.14
CA PHE A 394 -8.58 31.84 -10.10
C PHE A 394 -7.22 31.27 -10.50
N GLY A 395 -6.48 30.80 -9.52
CA GLY A 395 -5.23 30.06 -9.71
C GLY A 395 -5.03 29.06 -8.58
N ILE A 396 -3.98 28.25 -8.66
CA ILE A 396 -3.59 27.32 -7.59
C ILE A 396 -2.20 27.70 -7.09
N LYS A 397 -2.05 27.74 -5.77
CA LYS A 397 -0.76 27.86 -5.09
C LYS A 397 -0.65 26.74 -4.07
N ASP A 398 0.32 25.85 -4.24
CA ASP A 398 0.44 24.60 -3.48
C ASP A 398 -0.84 23.77 -3.61
N ASN A 399 -1.56 23.54 -2.51
CA ASN A 399 -2.86 22.89 -2.48
C ASN A 399 -4.03 23.87 -2.28
N LYS A 400 -3.84 25.17 -2.51
CA LYS A 400 -4.86 26.19 -2.26
C LYS A 400 -5.38 26.78 -3.56
N LEU A 401 -6.70 26.84 -3.70
CA LEU A 401 -7.36 27.67 -4.71
C LEU A 401 -7.27 29.13 -4.26
N VAL A 402 -6.77 30.01 -5.14
CA VAL A 402 -6.57 31.43 -4.85
C VAL A 402 -7.20 32.33 -5.91
N VAL A 403 -7.51 33.56 -5.54
CA VAL A 403 -7.89 34.63 -6.48
C VAL A 403 -6.67 35.05 -7.30
N ALA A 404 -6.78 35.01 -8.63
CA ALA A 404 -5.75 35.51 -9.54
C ALA A 404 -6.01 36.99 -9.90
N ASP A 405 -7.26 37.35 -10.20
CA ASP A 405 -7.66 38.73 -10.52
C ASP A 405 -9.05 39.03 -9.97
N GLY A 406 -9.10 39.69 -8.81
CA GLY A 406 -10.34 40.02 -8.12
C GLY A 406 -11.23 40.97 -8.89
N LEU A 407 -10.68 41.85 -9.74
CA LEU A 407 -11.48 42.82 -10.50
C LEU A 407 -12.31 42.17 -11.62
N LYS A 408 -12.13 40.87 -11.86
CA LYS A 408 -12.99 40.06 -12.72
C LYS A 408 -14.09 39.34 -11.95
N LEU A 409 -14.05 39.36 -10.62
CA LEU A 409 -15.10 38.91 -9.72
C LEU A 409 -15.97 40.13 -9.42
N ASP A 410 -17.16 40.14 -10.00
CA ASP A 410 -18.15 41.19 -9.91
C ASP A 410 -19.49 40.48 -9.77
N TYR A 411 -20.15 40.69 -8.63
CA TYR A 411 -21.35 39.97 -8.25
C TYR A 411 -22.54 40.32 -9.16
N GLU A 412 -22.66 41.59 -9.58
CA GLU A 412 -23.69 42.08 -10.50
C GLU A 412 -23.57 41.43 -11.89
N GLN A 413 -22.34 41.16 -12.33
CA GLN A 413 -22.09 40.49 -13.60
C GLN A 413 -22.30 38.99 -13.52
N ALA A 414 -21.78 38.34 -12.48
CA ALA A 414 -21.91 36.90 -12.30
C ALA A 414 -21.74 36.49 -10.83
N LYS A 415 -22.81 35.92 -10.26
CA LYS A 415 -22.83 35.42 -8.87
C LYS A 415 -22.03 34.15 -8.63
N SER A 416 -21.52 33.51 -9.69
CA SER A 416 -20.69 32.32 -9.58
C SER A 416 -19.86 32.08 -10.83
N HIS A 417 -18.81 31.28 -10.67
CA HIS A 417 -17.93 30.84 -11.73
C HIS A 417 -17.59 29.36 -11.58
N THR A 418 -17.48 28.63 -12.68
CA THR A 418 -16.99 27.25 -12.67
C THR A 418 -15.50 27.22 -12.97
N ILE A 419 -14.77 26.37 -12.25
CA ILE A 419 -13.37 26.04 -12.52
C ILE A 419 -13.23 24.53 -12.70
N LYS A 420 -12.22 24.10 -13.46
CA LYS A 420 -11.88 22.67 -13.60
C LYS A 420 -10.49 22.43 -13.03
N VAL A 421 -10.39 21.53 -12.06
CA VAL A 421 -9.13 21.20 -11.37
C VAL A 421 -8.79 19.73 -11.62
N GLN A 422 -7.51 19.45 -11.85
CA GLN A 422 -6.91 18.13 -11.92
C GLN A 422 -6.09 17.89 -10.65
N VAL A 423 -6.21 16.71 -10.08
CA VAL A 423 -5.24 16.15 -9.14
C VAL A 423 -4.47 15.02 -9.82
N LYS A 424 -3.18 14.93 -9.52
CA LYS A 424 -2.27 13.89 -9.98
C LYS A 424 -1.54 13.26 -8.80
N ASP A 425 -1.51 11.94 -8.76
CA ASP A 425 -0.73 11.17 -7.79
C ASP A 425 0.78 11.20 -8.11
N LYS A 426 1.58 10.45 -7.35
CA LYS A 426 3.03 10.37 -7.55
C LYS A 426 3.43 9.59 -8.81
N ALA A 427 2.65 8.59 -9.21
CA ALA A 427 2.95 7.76 -10.39
C ALA A 427 2.48 8.41 -11.72
N GLY A 428 1.70 9.49 -11.62
CA GLY A 428 1.22 10.29 -12.74
C GLY A 428 -0.22 10.05 -13.13
N ALA A 429 -0.99 9.19 -12.43
CA ALA A 429 -2.40 9.02 -12.71
C ALA A 429 -3.22 10.21 -12.19
N THR A 430 -4.34 10.49 -12.85
CA THR A 430 -5.04 11.78 -12.69
C THR A 430 -6.54 11.63 -12.46
N PHE A 431 -7.11 12.56 -11.72
CA PHE A 431 -8.54 12.75 -11.55
C PHE A 431 -8.91 14.21 -11.73
N GLU A 432 -10.06 14.49 -12.34
CA GLU A 432 -10.51 15.86 -12.63
C GLU A 432 -11.90 16.12 -12.04
N LYS A 433 -12.11 17.33 -11.53
CA LYS A 433 -13.41 17.75 -11.03
C LYS A 433 -13.67 19.23 -11.34
N THR A 434 -14.92 19.52 -11.68
CA THR A 434 -15.42 20.89 -11.81
C THR A 434 -15.97 21.36 -10.46
N PHE A 435 -15.57 22.55 -10.04
CA PHE A 435 -16.09 23.23 -8.86
C PHE A 435 -16.82 24.51 -9.26
N THR A 436 -17.90 24.82 -8.55
CA THR A 436 -18.58 26.13 -8.66
C THR A 436 -18.14 27.00 -7.48
N ILE A 437 -17.57 28.15 -7.78
CA ILE A 437 -17.17 29.17 -6.81
C ILE A 437 -18.23 30.25 -6.82
N ASN A 438 -18.90 30.45 -5.69
CA ASN A 438 -19.89 31.52 -5.53
C ASN A 438 -19.19 32.83 -5.20
N VAL A 439 -19.67 33.91 -5.80
CA VAL A 439 -19.24 35.27 -5.50
C VAL A 439 -20.23 35.86 -4.51
N THR A 440 -19.75 36.45 -3.43
CA THR A 440 -20.58 37.20 -2.48
C THR A 440 -20.43 38.69 -2.72
N ASP A 441 -21.58 39.36 -2.69
CA ASP A 441 -21.78 40.79 -2.83
C ASP A 441 -21.09 41.59 -1.71
N VAL A 442 -20.67 42.81 -2.00
CA VAL A 442 -20.30 43.84 -1.03
C VAL A 442 -21.44 44.85 -0.92
N ASP A 443 -21.98 44.99 0.30
CA ASP A 443 -23.11 45.88 0.53
C ASP A 443 -22.82 47.32 0.05
N PRO A 444 -23.79 47.98 -0.64
CA PRO A 444 -23.62 49.34 -1.14
C PRO A 444 -23.80 50.40 -0.04
N GLU A 445 -22.96 51.43 -0.04
CA GLU A 445 -23.14 52.62 0.78
C GLU A 445 -24.13 53.60 0.14
N ASN A 446 -25.14 54.05 0.90
CA ASN A 446 -26.14 55.01 0.41
C ASN A 446 -26.16 56.24 1.33
N ILE A 447 -25.48 57.30 0.92
CA ILE A 447 -25.23 58.46 1.79
C ILE A 447 -25.66 59.77 1.12
N VAL A 448 -26.30 60.63 1.91
CA VAL A 448 -26.61 62.02 1.56
C VAL A 448 -25.86 62.93 2.53
N GLY A 449 -25.10 63.87 1.99
CA GLY A 449 -24.34 64.86 2.72
C GLY A 449 -25.20 65.99 3.27
N SER A 450 -24.51 67.00 3.73
CA SER A 450 -25.04 68.11 4.50
C SER A 450 -25.25 69.34 3.61
N ALA A 451 -25.18 70.53 4.22
CA ALA A 451 -25.20 71.80 3.51
C ALA A 451 -23.82 72.49 3.52
N GLY A 452 -22.79 71.81 4.03
CA GLY A 452 -21.41 72.25 4.02
C GLY A 452 -20.54 71.38 3.10
N ASP A 453 -19.29 71.77 2.94
CA ASP A 453 -18.33 71.09 2.06
C ASP A 453 -17.95 69.71 2.62
N ASP A 454 -18.49 68.64 2.02
CA ASP A 454 -18.35 67.25 2.47
C ASP A 454 -17.33 66.45 1.64
N GLN A 455 -16.81 65.36 2.22
CA GLN A 455 -15.90 64.44 1.55
C GLN A 455 -16.41 63.00 1.64
N PHE A 456 -16.69 62.41 0.48
CA PHE A 456 -17.07 61.00 0.32
C PHE A 456 -15.93 60.19 -0.29
N VAL A 457 -15.65 59.04 0.32
CA VAL A 457 -14.72 58.04 -0.19
C VAL A 457 -15.40 56.68 -0.05
N GLY A 458 -15.83 56.13 -1.18
CA GLY A 458 -16.52 54.85 -1.26
C GLY A 458 -15.59 53.66 -1.29
N GLY A 459 -16.22 52.49 -1.22
CA GLY A 459 -15.57 51.21 -0.99
C GLY A 459 -15.37 50.39 -2.25
N ILE A 460 -15.86 49.15 -2.19
CA ILE A 460 -15.91 48.19 -3.30
C ILE A 460 -17.35 48.03 -3.81
N GLY A 461 -18.32 48.36 -2.95
CA GLY A 461 -19.74 48.18 -3.22
C GLY A 461 -20.23 49.14 -4.28
N LYS A 462 -21.48 48.94 -4.69
CA LYS A 462 -22.14 49.80 -5.67
C LYS A 462 -22.76 51.01 -4.99
N ASP A 463 -21.97 52.05 -4.77
CA ASP A 463 -22.32 53.13 -3.86
C ASP A 463 -23.24 54.18 -4.48
N SER A 464 -23.98 54.90 -3.64
CA SER A 464 -24.81 56.05 -4.00
C SER A 464 -24.51 57.22 -3.06
N PHE A 465 -23.75 58.19 -3.56
CA PHE A 465 -23.41 59.41 -2.82
C PHE A 465 -24.11 60.64 -3.40
N ASN A 466 -24.63 61.48 -2.50
CA ASN A 466 -25.20 62.77 -2.81
C ASN A 466 -24.57 63.83 -1.91
N GLY A 467 -23.81 64.77 -2.47
CA GLY A 467 -23.09 65.83 -1.74
C GLY A 467 -24.03 66.74 -0.96
N GLY A 468 -25.13 67.16 -1.61
CA GLY A 468 -26.13 68.02 -1.00
C GLY A 468 -25.90 69.48 -1.40
N ALA A 469 -25.57 70.34 -0.45
CA ALA A 469 -25.12 71.69 -0.76
C ALA A 469 -23.74 71.92 -0.14
N GLY A 470 -22.93 72.79 -0.74
CA GLY A 470 -21.52 72.91 -0.37
C GLY A 470 -20.64 72.57 -1.57
N ASN A 471 -19.32 72.69 -1.42
CA ASN A 471 -18.36 72.25 -2.43
C ASN A 471 -17.86 70.86 -2.05
N ASP A 472 -18.50 69.83 -2.59
CA ASP A 472 -18.31 68.47 -2.13
C ASP A 472 -17.24 67.73 -2.94
N THR A 473 -16.55 66.77 -2.31
CA THR A 473 -15.59 65.89 -2.99
C THR A 473 -16.03 64.44 -2.89
N LEU A 474 -16.36 63.82 -4.03
CA LEU A 474 -16.90 62.46 -4.13
C LEU A 474 -15.93 61.54 -4.87
N SER A 475 -15.38 60.55 -4.18
CA SER A 475 -14.72 59.38 -4.78
C SER A 475 -15.62 58.16 -4.57
N GLY A 476 -16.06 57.54 -5.67
CA GLY A 476 -16.91 56.34 -5.63
C GLY A 476 -16.17 55.09 -5.17
N GLY A 477 -14.87 54.99 -5.51
CA GLY A 477 -14.07 53.82 -5.18
C GLY A 477 -14.11 52.78 -6.29
N LEU A 478 -14.16 51.50 -5.91
CA LEU A 478 -14.41 50.40 -6.83
C LEU A 478 -15.92 50.10 -6.86
N GLY A 479 -16.46 49.72 -8.01
CA GLY A 479 -17.90 49.47 -8.16
C GLY A 479 -18.52 50.36 -9.23
N ASN A 480 -19.81 50.17 -9.51
CA ASN A 480 -20.54 51.01 -10.46
C ASN A 480 -21.35 52.07 -9.71
N ASP A 481 -20.69 53.15 -9.32
CA ASP A 481 -21.24 54.08 -8.34
C ASP A 481 -22.20 55.11 -8.95
N THR A 482 -23.08 55.68 -8.12
CA THR A 482 -23.96 56.80 -8.47
C THR A 482 -23.58 58.01 -7.65
N LEU A 483 -23.01 59.03 -8.30
CA LEU A 483 -22.46 60.21 -7.65
C LEU A 483 -23.30 61.44 -8.03
N THR A 484 -23.81 62.16 -7.05
CA THR A 484 -24.57 63.41 -7.21
C THR A 484 -23.84 64.50 -6.46
N GLY A 485 -23.41 65.56 -7.14
CA GLY A 485 -22.70 66.68 -6.48
C GLY A 485 -23.67 67.52 -5.68
N GLY A 486 -24.77 67.93 -6.31
CA GLY A 486 -25.76 68.82 -5.71
C GLY A 486 -25.47 70.28 -6.01
N ALA A 487 -25.55 71.13 -4.99
CA ALA A 487 -25.43 72.57 -5.13
C ALA A 487 -24.08 73.08 -4.62
N GLY A 488 -23.21 73.49 -5.52
CA GLY A 488 -21.95 74.15 -5.20
C GLY A 488 -20.93 73.84 -6.29
N LYS A 489 -19.65 73.84 -5.95
CA LYS A 489 -18.56 73.49 -6.87
C LYS A 489 -17.99 72.14 -6.50
N ASP A 490 -18.52 71.10 -7.11
CA ASP A 490 -18.25 69.74 -6.67
C ASP A 490 -17.09 69.11 -7.42
N VAL A 491 -16.49 68.10 -6.80
CA VAL A 491 -15.33 67.37 -7.29
C VAL A 491 -15.67 65.89 -7.37
N PHE A 492 -15.57 65.32 -8.57
CA PHE A 492 -15.71 63.86 -8.78
C PHE A 492 -14.33 63.25 -9.02
N VAL A 493 -13.88 62.39 -8.11
CA VAL A 493 -12.53 61.81 -8.11
C VAL A 493 -12.55 60.42 -8.71
N PHE A 494 -11.65 60.15 -9.66
CA PHE A 494 -11.39 58.84 -10.22
C PHE A 494 -9.95 58.42 -9.93
N ASP A 495 -9.79 57.52 -8.96
CA ASP A 495 -8.49 57.05 -8.44
C ASP A 495 -8.35 55.51 -8.43
N THR A 496 -9.36 54.78 -8.90
CA THR A 496 -9.38 53.31 -8.99
C THR A 496 -9.15 52.77 -10.40
N LYS A 497 -8.83 51.48 -10.50
CA LYS A 497 -8.48 50.85 -11.79
C LYS A 497 -9.72 50.73 -12.70
N LEU A 498 -9.60 51.25 -13.92
CA LEU A 498 -10.72 51.34 -14.86
C LEU A 498 -11.23 49.99 -15.35
N ASN A 499 -12.56 49.83 -15.38
CA ASN A 499 -13.25 48.71 -15.99
C ASN A 499 -14.62 49.16 -16.51
N ALA A 500 -14.83 49.11 -17.84
CA ALA A 500 -16.06 49.60 -18.46
C ALA A 500 -17.34 48.81 -18.11
N LYS A 501 -17.24 47.73 -17.34
CA LYS A 501 -18.39 46.94 -16.87
C LYS A 501 -18.52 46.91 -15.34
N ALA A 502 -17.39 46.76 -14.64
CA ALA A 502 -17.35 46.60 -13.19
C ALA A 502 -17.06 47.91 -12.43
N ASN A 503 -16.60 48.95 -13.14
CA ASN A 503 -16.12 50.20 -12.55
C ASN A 503 -16.45 51.41 -13.42
N LEU A 504 -17.73 51.52 -13.80
CA LEU A 504 -18.29 52.58 -14.64
C LEU A 504 -19.30 53.40 -13.84
N ASP A 505 -18.83 54.54 -13.34
CA ASP A 505 -19.63 55.38 -12.46
C ASP A 505 -20.66 56.20 -13.25
N LYS A 506 -21.66 56.68 -12.53
CA LYS A 506 -22.70 57.57 -13.02
C LYS A 506 -22.71 58.85 -12.21
N ILE A 507 -22.23 59.93 -12.81
CA ILE A 507 -22.40 61.28 -12.30
C ILE A 507 -23.79 61.78 -12.73
N VAL A 508 -24.63 62.15 -11.76
CA VAL A 508 -26.05 62.40 -11.99
C VAL A 508 -26.33 63.81 -12.50
N ASP A 509 -25.63 64.82 -11.99
CA ASP A 509 -26.01 66.24 -12.13
C ASP A 509 -24.86 67.19 -12.53
N PHE A 510 -23.76 66.64 -13.07
CA PHE A 510 -22.57 67.42 -13.45
C PHE A 510 -22.87 68.75 -14.16
N ASN A 511 -22.38 69.85 -13.58
CA ASN A 511 -22.51 71.21 -14.06
C ASN A 511 -21.16 71.77 -14.50
N VAL A 512 -20.98 71.92 -15.82
CA VAL A 512 -19.75 72.45 -16.46
C VAL A 512 -19.32 73.87 -16.02
N LYS A 513 -20.13 74.61 -15.28
CA LYS A 513 -19.74 75.91 -14.74
C LYS A 513 -19.07 75.81 -13.38
N ASP A 514 -19.47 74.82 -12.59
CA ASP A 514 -19.18 74.77 -11.16
C ASP A 514 -18.31 73.55 -10.81
N ASP A 515 -18.58 72.40 -11.41
CA ASP A 515 -17.99 71.12 -11.03
C ASP A 515 -16.71 70.77 -11.79
N THR A 516 -15.91 69.89 -11.19
CA THR A 516 -14.67 69.39 -11.79
C THR A 516 -14.51 67.88 -11.61
N ILE A 517 -13.82 67.24 -12.55
CA ILE A 517 -13.47 65.81 -12.51
C ILE A 517 -11.98 65.69 -12.26
N TRP A 518 -11.58 65.00 -11.21
CA TRP A 518 -10.19 64.80 -10.83
C TRP A 518 -9.74 63.39 -11.21
N LEU A 519 -8.63 63.31 -11.93
CA LEU A 519 -8.09 62.08 -12.50
C LEU A 519 -6.74 61.76 -11.85
N ASP A 520 -6.63 60.64 -11.14
CA ASP A 520 -5.37 60.25 -10.52
C ASP A 520 -4.35 59.80 -11.58
N ASN A 521 -3.17 60.42 -11.59
CA ASN A 521 -2.10 60.08 -12.51
C ASN A 521 -1.53 58.65 -12.32
N ALA A 522 -1.85 57.99 -11.21
CA ALA A 522 -1.59 56.57 -10.95
C ALA A 522 -2.39 55.67 -11.90
N ILE A 523 -3.61 56.08 -12.27
CA ILE A 523 -4.52 55.35 -13.16
C ILE A 523 -4.46 55.93 -14.57
N PHE A 524 -4.68 57.24 -14.70
CA PHE A 524 -4.72 57.95 -15.97
C PHE A 524 -3.32 58.45 -16.35
N LYS A 525 -2.55 57.58 -17.00
CA LYS A 525 -1.20 57.89 -17.47
C LYS A 525 -1.21 58.93 -18.60
N LYS A 526 -0.07 59.61 -18.78
CA LYS A 526 0.19 60.55 -19.89
C LYS A 526 -0.64 61.84 -19.92
N LEU A 527 -1.39 62.17 -18.86
CA LEU A 527 -2.13 63.43 -18.75
C LEU A 527 -1.27 64.68 -18.41
N GLY A 528 0.04 64.62 -18.65
CA GLY A 528 0.95 65.76 -18.46
C GLY A 528 1.42 65.98 -17.02
N LYS A 529 1.30 67.22 -16.54
CA LYS A 529 1.82 67.64 -15.23
C LYS A 529 1.05 66.93 -14.11
N LYS A 530 1.80 66.27 -13.22
CA LYS A 530 1.23 65.63 -12.03
C LYS A 530 0.88 66.67 -10.98
N GLY A 531 -0.36 66.64 -10.50
CA GLY A 531 -0.84 67.47 -9.40
C GLY A 531 -0.73 66.75 -8.06
N SER A 532 -1.57 67.17 -7.12
CA SER A 532 -1.91 66.47 -5.88
C SER A 532 -3.33 66.86 -5.47
N PRO A 533 -4.02 66.13 -4.58
CA PRO A 533 -5.34 66.54 -4.08
C PRO A 533 -5.38 67.96 -3.49
N THR A 534 -4.28 68.42 -2.89
CA THR A 534 -4.16 69.78 -2.32
C THR A 534 -3.71 70.85 -3.33
N SER A 535 -3.24 70.44 -4.52
CA SER A 535 -2.77 71.32 -5.59
C SER A 535 -2.96 70.64 -6.95
N PRO A 536 -4.20 70.45 -7.41
CA PRO A 536 -4.50 69.80 -8.68
C PRO A 536 -3.88 70.54 -9.87
N ALA A 537 -3.43 69.80 -10.88
CA ALA A 537 -2.94 70.37 -12.12
C ALA A 537 -4.04 70.39 -13.19
N LYS A 538 -4.19 71.48 -13.92
CA LYS A 538 -5.15 71.54 -15.04
C LYS A 538 -4.74 70.59 -16.16
N LEU A 539 -5.71 69.90 -16.75
CA LEU A 539 -5.49 69.10 -17.95
C LEU A 539 -5.08 70.00 -19.13
N ASP A 540 -4.06 69.60 -19.88
CA ASP A 540 -3.69 70.28 -21.12
C ASP A 540 -4.81 70.11 -22.16
N LYS A 541 -5.18 71.18 -22.85
CA LYS A 541 -6.27 71.19 -23.85
C LYS A 541 -6.07 70.18 -24.96
N LYS A 542 -4.82 69.84 -25.29
CA LYS A 542 -4.50 68.82 -26.31
C LYS A 542 -4.81 67.38 -25.88
N PHE A 543 -5.08 67.15 -24.59
CA PHE A 543 -5.37 65.82 -24.05
C PHE A 543 -6.87 65.50 -23.99
N PHE A 544 -7.72 66.39 -24.49
CA PHE A 544 -9.16 66.28 -24.40
C PHE A 544 -9.83 66.50 -25.75
N THR A 545 -10.77 65.63 -26.09
CA THR A 545 -11.62 65.79 -27.28
C THR A 545 -13.07 65.41 -27.01
N ILE A 546 -13.96 66.00 -27.80
CA ILE A 546 -15.39 65.65 -27.83
C ILE A 546 -15.65 64.76 -29.05
N GLY A 547 -16.16 63.56 -28.84
CA GLY A 547 -16.44 62.59 -29.90
C GLY A 547 -16.69 61.19 -29.35
N ASP A 548 -16.93 60.24 -30.24
CA ASP A 548 -17.06 58.82 -29.90
C ASP A 548 -15.72 58.10 -29.76
N LYS A 549 -14.61 58.77 -30.10
CA LYS A 549 -13.22 58.30 -29.96
C LYS A 549 -12.22 59.47 -30.02
N ALA A 550 -10.96 59.19 -29.67
CA ALA A 550 -9.82 60.07 -29.89
C ALA A 550 -9.64 60.40 -31.38
N LYS A 551 -9.13 61.62 -31.68
CA LYS A 551 -9.04 62.16 -33.04
C LYS A 551 -7.61 62.39 -33.50
N ASP A 552 -6.72 62.77 -32.61
CA ASP A 552 -5.28 62.78 -32.84
C ASP A 552 -4.57 61.88 -31.84
N LYS A 553 -3.23 61.93 -31.74
CA LYS A 553 -2.40 61.05 -30.90
C LYS A 553 -2.31 61.46 -29.43
N ASP A 554 -2.84 62.62 -29.07
CA ASP A 554 -2.73 63.19 -27.75
C ASP A 554 -4.09 63.16 -27.00
N ASP A 555 -5.18 62.77 -27.65
CA ASP A 555 -6.54 62.72 -27.08
C ASP A 555 -6.76 61.58 -26.05
N TYR A 556 -6.16 61.70 -24.86
CA TYR A 556 -6.29 60.69 -23.80
C TYR A 556 -7.66 60.66 -23.12
N ILE A 557 -8.35 61.79 -23.02
CA ILE A 557 -9.71 61.88 -22.44
C ILE A 557 -10.70 62.23 -23.55
N VAL A 558 -11.69 61.37 -23.72
CA VAL A 558 -12.69 61.49 -24.78
C VAL A 558 -14.08 61.58 -24.14
N TYR A 559 -14.83 62.65 -24.45
CA TYR A 559 -16.22 62.78 -24.05
C TYR A 559 -17.17 62.55 -25.24
N ASP A 560 -17.92 61.45 -25.22
CA ASP A 560 -19.01 61.20 -26.15
C ASP A 560 -20.24 61.99 -25.67
N ASN A 561 -20.37 63.23 -26.13
CA ASN A 561 -21.46 64.12 -25.74
C ASN A 561 -22.86 63.65 -26.18
N LYS A 562 -22.95 62.70 -27.13
CA LYS A 562 -24.22 62.14 -27.57
C LYS A 562 -24.69 61.07 -26.59
N LYS A 563 -23.76 60.26 -26.08
CA LYS A 563 -24.06 59.20 -25.12
C LYS A 563 -23.97 59.67 -23.66
N GLY A 564 -23.20 60.73 -23.40
CA GLY A 564 -22.85 61.18 -22.06
C GLY A 564 -21.85 60.23 -21.40
N VAL A 565 -20.79 59.83 -22.11
CA VAL A 565 -19.82 58.86 -21.59
C VAL A 565 -18.40 59.42 -21.71
N LEU A 566 -17.62 59.29 -20.64
CA LEU A 566 -16.19 59.56 -20.65
C LEU A 566 -15.40 58.28 -20.86
N TYR A 567 -14.41 58.38 -21.72
CA TYR A 567 -13.46 57.32 -22.03
C TYR A 567 -12.04 57.79 -21.76
N TYR A 568 -11.22 56.88 -21.27
CA TYR A 568 -9.77 57.02 -21.25
C TYR A 568 -9.17 56.18 -22.36
N ASP A 569 -8.47 56.82 -23.29
CA ASP A 569 -7.70 56.18 -24.35
C ASP A 569 -6.21 56.26 -24.00
N ALA A 570 -5.63 55.16 -23.52
CA ALA A 570 -4.25 55.14 -23.00
C ALA A 570 -3.17 55.39 -24.07
N ASP A 571 -3.47 55.14 -25.34
CA ASP A 571 -2.57 55.48 -26.46
C ASP A 571 -2.85 56.87 -27.03
N GLY A 572 -4.01 57.44 -26.69
CA GLY A 572 -4.44 58.77 -27.04
C GLY A 572 -4.78 58.94 -28.52
N SER A 573 -4.70 57.90 -29.34
CA SER A 573 -4.75 57.94 -30.82
C SER A 573 -6.06 57.45 -31.45
N GLY A 574 -6.92 56.80 -30.66
CA GLY A 574 -8.15 56.17 -31.12
C GLY A 574 -7.95 54.83 -31.83
N ALA A 575 -6.70 54.36 -31.94
CA ALA A 575 -6.37 53.04 -32.48
C ALA A 575 -6.52 51.94 -31.42
N GLY A 576 -6.19 52.24 -30.17
CA GLY A 576 -6.35 51.37 -29.02
C GLY A 576 -7.79 51.29 -28.50
N LYS A 577 -8.02 50.32 -27.62
CA LYS A 577 -9.31 50.16 -26.96
C LYS A 577 -9.42 51.12 -25.79
N ALA A 578 -10.16 52.21 -25.97
CA ALA A 578 -10.49 53.13 -24.88
C ALA A 578 -11.42 52.44 -23.85
N VAL A 579 -11.28 52.83 -22.58
CA VAL A 579 -12.07 52.30 -21.46
C VAL A 579 -13.05 53.36 -20.99
N ALA A 580 -14.35 53.05 -21.02
CA ALA A 580 -15.36 53.91 -20.41
C ALA A 580 -15.19 53.88 -18.89
N PHE A 581 -15.21 55.05 -18.25
CA PHE A 581 -15.02 55.15 -16.79
C PHE A 581 -16.09 55.98 -16.08
N ALA A 582 -16.83 56.83 -16.80
CA ALA A 582 -17.95 57.56 -16.22
C ALA A 582 -19.06 57.80 -17.23
N THR A 583 -20.29 57.91 -16.73
CA THR A 583 -21.46 58.39 -17.44
C THR A 583 -21.97 59.68 -16.81
N LEU A 584 -22.44 60.61 -17.62
CA LEU A 584 -22.85 61.97 -17.25
C LEU A 584 -24.14 62.36 -17.99
N PRO A 585 -24.79 63.47 -17.61
CA PRO A 585 -25.81 64.08 -18.45
C PRO A 585 -25.32 64.29 -19.89
N LYS A 586 -26.23 64.09 -20.85
CA LYS A 586 -25.93 64.22 -22.28
C LYS A 586 -25.82 65.68 -22.69
N LYS A 587 -25.08 65.95 -23.78
CA LYS A 587 -24.95 67.27 -24.43
C LYS A 587 -24.32 68.35 -23.55
N LEU A 588 -23.52 67.97 -22.55
CA LEU A 588 -22.72 68.94 -21.79
C LEU A 588 -21.69 69.61 -22.69
N LYS A 589 -21.42 70.89 -22.44
CA LYS A 589 -20.41 71.67 -23.18
C LYS A 589 -19.05 71.58 -22.49
N MET A 590 -18.58 70.34 -22.30
CA MET A 590 -17.35 70.10 -21.56
C MET A 590 -16.09 70.58 -22.29
N THR A 591 -15.07 70.96 -21.53
CA THR A 591 -13.74 71.32 -22.03
C THR A 591 -12.66 70.71 -21.13
N ALA A 592 -11.39 70.78 -21.56
CA ALA A 592 -10.27 70.36 -20.70
C ALA A 592 -10.20 71.12 -19.36
N ALA A 593 -10.85 72.28 -19.23
CA ALA A 593 -10.88 73.03 -17.98
C ALA A 593 -11.72 72.36 -16.88
N ASP A 594 -12.60 71.43 -17.25
CA ASP A 594 -13.45 70.69 -16.31
C ASP A 594 -12.68 69.51 -15.67
N PHE A 595 -11.44 69.26 -16.12
CA PHE A 595 -10.61 68.16 -15.67
C PHE A 595 -9.36 68.65 -14.94
N MET A 596 -9.08 68.00 -13.82
CA MET A 596 -7.84 68.16 -13.07
C MET A 596 -7.10 66.82 -12.99
N VAL A 597 -5.78 66.89 -12.91
CA VAL A 597 -4.89 65.75 -12.70
C VAL A 597 -4.32 65.86 -11.29
N ILE A 598 -4.46 64.79 -10.51
CA ILE A 598 -3.96 64.69 -9.14
C ILE A 598 -2.84 63.67 -9.00
#